data_AF-A0A5Q4YWQ6-F1
#
_entry.id   AF-A0A5Q4YWQ6-F1
#
_cell.length_a   1.000
_cell.length_b   1.000
_cell.length_c   1.000
_cell.angle_alpha   90.00
_cell.angle_beta   90.00
_cell.angle_gamma   90.00
#
_symmetry.space_group_name_H-M   'P 1'
#
loop_
_entity.id
_entity.type
_entity.pdbx_description
1 polymer ?
#
loop_
_entity_poly.entity_id
_entity_poly.type
_entity_poly.pdbx_seq_one_letter_code
_entity_poly.pdbx_strand_id
1 'polypeptide(L)'
;MYATMSRRNTTAEDRALAQTLASARQSRATPRHSVGGVASKLSASQRAQLMEPGQRLFLAVPAGDIAKARALGAEFDSEQRVCWIPRSADRAPFSKWLLEGSALDLAGINKEDVLDAFADAMEDYGLERETPEPDGKWHNVMLKGAKGPKKGAYVLNLFPVPKGFIRNFLGDEGVWRYDGVRLAPEQRAVLNAQARERTLAREREIEREHTKIAEKTASIFEGLSERDAAQQGYCSRKKVGGYGVRVARNGVDDIAGLLNLEEFRPSKETFLVIPARDIDGRLWTVQAISDRADGLKLFASGARKKGTFHIIGADSVAALCKCPAVLFAEGYATAASLFEATSLPVVIAFDADNLVEVAKLLQSRLPRRQPKLVCADNDQFFIEKTLARIRPILSQGIAPIETVKVIAGSGSLVREVSLAGYQADGIWHETPKGKYKLELESVQGVVRVATAHIVEKGRTHDVRLILRNKGLESAQEAAHALRCKSLLPSFDSVAGSPTDFNDLANAEGRERVAALIQSVLPFDLPVPNVQQ
;
A
#
# COMPACT_ATOMS: atom_id res chain seq x y z
N MET A 1 8.59 -40.86 9.59
CA MET A 1 7.63 -40.87 10.71
C MET A 1 7.51 -39.45 11.27
N TYR A 2 6.84 -38.54 10.56
CA TYR A 2 6.27 -37.30 11.09
C TYR A 2 5.11 -36.92 10.17
N ALA A 3 3.93 -36.82 10.76
CA ALA A 3 2.65 -36.74 10.08
C ALA A 3 2.30 -35.29 9.72
N THR A 4 1.92 -35.11 8.46
CA THR A 4 1.28 -33.94 7.89
C THR A 4 -0.18 -33.86 8.36
N MET A 5 -0.55 -32.81 9.09
CA MET A 5 -1.96 -32.43 9.29
C MET A 5 -2.33 -31.25 8.39
N SER A 6 -2.85 -31.61 7.21
CA SER A 6 -3.56 -30.71 6.30
C SER A 6 -4.97 -30.48 6.88
N ARG A 7 -5.28 -29.24 7.30
CA ARG A 7 -6.67 -28.86 7.59
C ARG A 7 -7.40 -28.66 6.28
N ARG A 8 -8.14 -29.68 5.85
CA ARG A 8 -9.18 -29.58 4.83
C ARG A 8 -10.35 -28.79 5.41
N ASN A 9 -10.65 -27.61 4.86
CA ASN A 9 -11.95 -26.96 5.05
C ASN A 9 -13.02 -27.91 4.54
N THR A 10 -13.91 -28.35 5.41
CA THR A 10 -15.03 -29.21 5.05
C THR A 10 -16.24 -28.35 4.74
N THR A 11 -17.01 -28.78 3.73
CA THR A 11 -18.29 -28.22 3.26
C THR A 11 -19.37 -28.09 4.34
N ALA A 12 -19.11 -28.54 5.57
CA ALA A 12 -19.96 -28.35 6.74
C ALA A 12 -19.80 -26.96 7.39
N GLU A 13 -18.60 -26.38 7.38
CA GLU A 13 -18.34 -25.04 7.97
C GLU A 13 -18.91 -23.93 7.09
N ASP A 14 -18.87 -24.07 5.76
CA ASP A 14 -19.53 -23.15 4.82
C ASP A 14 -21.06 -23.25 4.90
N ARG A 15 -21.62 -24.43 5.21
CA ARG A 15 -23.06 -24.60 5.47
C ARG A 15 -23.47 -23.99 6.81
N ALA A 16 -22.65 -24.09 7.84
CA ALA A 16 -22.88 -23.45 9.13
C ALA A 16 -22.81 -21.92 9.02
N LEU A 17 -21.84 -21.38 8.26
CA LEU A 17 -21.72 -19.95 8.00
C LEU A 17 -22.87 -19.42 7.13
N ALA A 18 -23.30 -20.18 6.11
CA ALA A 18 -24.45 -19.84 5.28
C ALA A 18 -25.79 -19.90 6.04
N GLN A 19 -25.97 -20.87 6.95
CA GLN A 19 -27.15 -20.91 7.84
C GLN A 19 -27.15 -19.81 8.90
N THR A 20 -25.97 -19.40 9.38
CA THR A 20 -25.80 -18.24 10.28
C THR A 20 -26.07 -16.90 9.56
N LEU A 21 -25.68 -16.78 8.29
CA LEU A 21 -25.95 -15.59 7.47
C LEU A 21 -27.40 -15.53 6.95
N ALA A 22 -28.03 -16.69 6.72
CA ALA A 22 -29.45 -16.77 6.36
C ALA A 22 -30.37 -16.46 7.54
N SER A 23 -30.01 -16.88 8.76
CA SER A 23 -30.73 -16.49 9.98
C SER A 23 -30.55 -15.01 10.35
N ALA A 24 -29.44 -14.37 9.94
CA ALA A 24 -29.24 -12.92 10.06
C ALA A 24 -30.05 -12.08 9.05
N ARG A 25 -30.52 -12.69 7.94
CA ARG A 25 -31.35 -12.01 6.91
C ARG A 25 -32.85 -12.22 7.07
N GLN A 26 -33.30 -13.16 7.90
CA GLN A 26 -34.72 -13.43 8.16
C GLN A 26 -35.24 -12.90 9.51
N SER A 27 -34.47 -12.12 10.27
CA SER A 27 -35.02 -11.32 11.38
C SER A 27 -35.69 -10.05 10.84
N ARG A 28 -36.76 -10.27 10.07
CA ARG A 28 -37.76 -9.24 9.74
C ARG A 28 -38.43 -8.87 11.07
N ALA A 29 -38.28 -7.60 11.45
CA ALA A 29 -39.00 -6.87 12.49
C ALA A 29 -40.03 -7.69 13.32
N THR A 30 -39.58 -8.32 14.39
CA THR A 30 -40.41 -8.51 15.58
C THR A 30 -40.04 -7.44 16.58
N PRO A 31 -40.96 -6.55 17.00
CA PRO A 31 -40.67 -5.55 18.02
C PRO A 31 -40.48 -6.30 19.35
N ARG A 32 -39.22 -6.60 19.69
CA ARG A 32 -38.89 -7.06 21.04
C ARG A 32 -39.12 -5.89 21.99
N HIS A 33 -39.96 -6.15 22.99
CA HIS A 33 -40.39 -5.22 24.03
C HIS A 33 -39.32 -4.20 24.40
N SER A 34 -39.69 -2.94 24.21
CA SER A 34 -39.03 -1.78 24.77
C SER A 34 -38.76 -2.02 26.26
N VAL A 35 -37.48 -2.13 26.63
CA VAL A 35 -37.07 -1.86 28.00
C VAL A 35 -37.54 -0.44 28.31
N GLY A 36 -38.54 -0.31 29.19
CA GLY A 36 -39.20 0.94 29.53
C GLY A 36 -38.17 2.04 29.79
N GLY A 37 -38.10 2.99 28.88
CA GLY A 37 -37.13 4.08 28.91
C GLY A 37 -37.66 5.19 28.03
N VAL A 38 -37.62 6.41 28.57
CA VAL A 38 -38.09 7.66 27.95
C VAL A 38 -37.79 7.67 26.45
N ALA A 39 -38.82 7.93 25.64
CA ALA A 39 -38.67 8.09 24.19
C ALA A 39 -37.61 9.17 23.92
N SER A 40 -36.74 8.90 22.95
CA SER A 40 -35.73 9.88 22.56
C SER A 40 -36.38 11.20 22.17
N LYS A 41 -35.79 12.28 22.66
CA LYS A 41 -36.22 13.65 22.35
C LYS A 41 -35.67 14.12 20.99
N LEU A 42 -34.79 13.36 20.35
CA LEU A 42 -34.18 13.71 19.07
C LEU A 42 -34.98 13.13 17.91
N SER A 43 -35.26 13.96 16.91
CA SER A 43 -35.80 13.49 15.64
C SER A 43 -34.82 12.59 14.90
N ALA A 44 -35.31 11.81 13.93
CA ALA A 44 -34.46 10.93 13.11
C ALA A 44 -33.38 11.72 12.33
N SER A 45 -33.72 12.92 11.83
CA SER A 45 -32.77 13.79 11.13
C SER A 45 -31.66 14.31 12.06
N GLN A 46 -32.02 14.78 13.26
CA GLN A 46 -31.04 15.24 14.26
C GLN A 46 -30.12 14.10 14.70
N ARG A 47 -30.67 12.89 14.89
CA ARG A 47 -29.85 11.70 15.19
C ARG A 47 -28.87 11.40 14.08
N ALA A 48 -29.29 11.42 12.81
CA ALA A 48 -28.41 11.15 11.68
C ALA A 48 -27.24 12.14 11.62
N GLN A 49 -27.51 13.44 11.82
CA GLN A 49 -26.46 14.48 11.88
C GLN A 49 -25.48 14.25 13.03
N LEU A 50 -25.98 13.85 14.21
CA LEU A 50 -25.16 13.57 15.37
C LEU A 50 -24.38 12.26 15.28
N MET A 51 -24.71 11.35 14.35
CA MET A 51 -23.89 10.16 14.10
C MET A 51 -22.60 10.46 13.32
N GLU A 52 -22.45 11.67 12.80
CA GLU A 52 -21.21 12.12 12.16
C GLU A 52 -20.06 12.15 13.19
N PRO A 53 -18.84 11.66 12.83
CA PRO A 53 -17.70 11.61 13.74
C PRO A 53 -17.42 12.96 14.41
N GLY A 54 -17.18 12.92 15.72
CA GLY A 54 -16.83 14.10 16.51
C GLY A 54 -18.02 14.92 17.02
N GLN A 55 -19.27 14.56 16.66
CA GLN A 55 -20.50 15.20 17.15
C GLN A 55 -21.03 14.59 18.45
N ARG A 56 -20.46 13.47 18.91
CA ARG A 56 -20.90 12.73 20.10
C ARG A 56 -19.86 12.74 21.20
N LEU A 57 -20.33 12.73 22.44
CA LEU A 57 -19.54 12.37 23.61
C LEU A 57 -20.07 11.04 24.15
N PHE A 58 -19.21 10.04 24.17
CA PHE A 58 -19.53 8.70 24.67
C PHE A 58 -19.37 8.64 26.20
N LEU A 59 -20.27 7.90 26.84
CA LEU A 59 -20.41 7.79 28.29
C LEU A 59 -20.11 6.35 28.74
N ALA A 60 -19.26 6.20 29.75
CA ALA A 60 -18.89 4.92 30.36
C ALA A 60 -19.96 4.48 31.38
N VAL A 61 -21.18 4.22 30.90
CA VAL A 61 -22.34 3.89 31.73
C VAL A 61 -22.42 2.39 32.00
N PRO A 62 -22.35 1.93 33.28
CA PRO A 62 -22.57 0.53 33.64
C PRO A 62 -23.92 0.01 33.16
N ALA A 63 -24.02 -1.28 32.84
CA ALA A 63 -25.23 -1.88 32.30
C ALA A 63 -26.49 -1.59 33.14
N GLY A 64 -26.37 -1.63 34.48
CA GLY A 64 -27.47 -1.33 35.41
C GLY A 64 -27.88 0.15 35.48
N ASP A 65 -27.04 1.05 34.96
CA ASP A 65 -27.22 2.51 35.02
C ASP A 65 -27.69 3.10 33.66
N ILE A 66 -27.79 2.29 32.60
CA ILE A 66 -28.22 2.74 31.26
C ILE A 66 -29.59 3.42 31.30
N ALA A 67 -30.56 2.85 32.04
CA ALA A 67 -31.90 3.45 32.16
C ALA A 67 -31.85 4.84 32.82
N LYS A 68 -30.96 5.04 33.79
CA LYS A 68 -30.75 6.34 34.45
C LYS A 68 -30.11 7.35 33.49
N ALA A 69 -29.08 6.94 32.75
CA ALA A 69 -28.45 7.81 31.76
C ALA A 69 -29.44 8.24 30.67
N ARG A 70 -30.28 7.33 30.19
CA ARG A 70 -31.33 7.63 29.21
C ARG A 70 -32.39 8.57 29.75
N ALA A 71 -32.78 8.43 31.03
CA ALA A 71 -33.72 9.36 31.67
C ALA A 71 -33.17 10.80 31.74
N LEU A 72 -31.85 10.96 31.84
CA LEU A 72 -31.16 12.26 31.78
C LEU A 72 -30.99 12.80 30.36
N GLY A 73 -31.38 12.04 29.33
CA GLY A 73 -31.31 12.46 27.92
C GLY A 73 -30.15 11.86 27.12
N ALA A 74 -29.43 10.87 27.65
CA ALA A 74 -28.46 10.11 26.84
C ALA A 74 -29.15 9.20 25.82
N GLU A 75 -28.52 9.07 24.66
CA GLU A 75 -28.87 8.09 23.64
C GLU A 75 -28.04 6.81 23.82
N PHE A 76 -28.51 5.70 23.27
CA PHE A 76 -27.79 4.42 23.28
C PHE A 76 -27.47 3.97 21.86
N ASP A 77 -26.19 3.79 21.55
CA ASP A 77 -25.71 3.20 20.31
C ASP A 77 -25.71 1.68 20.47
N SER A 78 -26.64 0.98 19.81
CA SER A 78 -26.80 -0.48 19.94
C SER A 78 -25.68 -1.28 19.28
N GLU A 79 -25.06 -0.74 18.23
CA GLU A 79 -23.97 -1.40 17.51
C GLU A 79 -22.69 -1.35 18.35
N GLN A 80 -22.40 -0.19 18.92
CA GLN A 80 -21.22 0.04 19.75
C GLN A 80 -21.45 -0.30 21.23
N ARG A 81 -22.71 -0.55 21.62
CA ARG A 81 -23.18 -0.84 22.97
C ARG A 81 -22.74 0.20 24.00
N VAL A 82 -22.84 1.48 23.65
CA VAL A 82 -22.35 2.60 24.47
C VAL A 82 -23.40 3.71 24.52
N CYS A 83 -23.53 4.37 25.68
CA CYS A 83 -24.36 5.57 25.79
C CYS A 83 -23.61 6.78 25.24
N TRP A 84 -24.33 7.75 24.67
CA TRP A 84 -23.72 8.98 24.18
C TRP A 84 -24.67 10.16 24.34
N ILE A 85 -24.10 11.36 24.36
CA ILE A 85 -24.83 12.63 24.31
C ILE A 85 -24.28 13.48 23.16
N PRO A 86 -25.08 14.40 22.59
CA PRO A 86 -24.56 15.41 21.69
C PRO A 86 -23.38 16.14 22.34
N ARG A 87 -22.33 16.47 21.57
CA ARG A 87 -21.16 17.19 22.10
C ARG A 87 -21.49 18.57 22.65
N SER A 88 -22.59 19.17 22.18
CA SER A 88 -23.17 20.42 22.64
C SER A 88 -24.09 20.29 23.86
N ALA A 89 -24.40 19.07 24.31
CA ALA A 89 -25.30 18.86 25.46
C ALA A 89 -24.61 19.22 26.78
N ASP A 90 -25.43 19.59 27.77
CA ASP A 90 -24.96 19.82 29.13
C ASP A 90 -24.34 18.54 29.71
N ARG A 91 -23.09 18.67 30.17
CA ARG A 91 -22.27 17.58 30.70
C ARG A 91 -22.48 17.35 32.19
N ALA A 92 -22.98 18.35 32.92
CA ALA A 92 -23.11 18.29 34.37
C ALA A 92 -23.88 17.06 34.87
N PRO A 93 -25.01 16.64 34.23
CA PRO A 93 -25.75 15.45 34.66
C PRO A 93 -25.00 14.12 34.44
N PHE A 94 -23.97 14.12 33.60
CA PHE A 94 -23.27 12.93 33.13
C PHE A 94 -21.82 12.85 33.64
N SER A 95 -21.38 13.77 34.49
CA SER A 95 -20.00 13.88 35.01
C SER A 95 -19.42 12.54 35.48
N LYS A 96 -20.20 11.73 36.22
CA LYS A 96 -19.77 10.42 36.72
C LYS A 96 -19.51 9.34 35.65
N TRP A 97 -20.00 9.52 34.42
CA TRP A 97 -19.80 8.59 33.30
C TRP A 97 -18.91 9.18 32.19
N LEU A 98 -18.47 10.42 32.32
CA LEU A 98 -17.57 11.05 31.37
C LEU A 98 -16.13 10.62 31.65
N LEU A 99 -15.41 10.24 30.60
CA LEU A 99 -13.96 10.08 30.62
C LEU A 99 -13.33 11.45 30.34
N GLU A 100 -13.41 12.38 31.30
CA GLU A 100 -12.69 13.66 31.23
C GLU A 100 -11.28 13.51 31.83
N GLY A 101 -10.35 14.36 31.37
CA GLY A 101 -8.90 14.17 31.47
C GLY A 101 -8.32 14.20 32.88
N SER A 102 -8.46 13.10 33.62
CA SER A 102 -7.40 12.49 34.43
C SER A 102 -7.68 10.98 34.61
N ALA A 103 -7.67 10.24 33.49
CA ALA A 103 -7.85 8.79 33.52
C ALA A 103 -6.76 8.04 34.33
N LEU A 104 -5.60 8.68 34.59
CA LEU A 104 -4.56 8.18 35.49
C LEU A 104 -5.08 8.08 36.94
N ASP A 105 -5.84 9.08 37.41
CA ASP A 105 -6.44 9.06 38.76
C ASP A 105 -7.58 8.04 38.86
N LEU A 106 -8.41 7.92 37.81
CA LEU A 106 -9.53 6.97 37.76
C LEU A 106 -9.09 5.50 37.62
N ALA A 107 -7.87 5.24 37.15
CA ALA A 107 -7.30 3.90 37.01
C ALA A 107 -6.30 3.54 38.13
N GLY A 108 -6.01 4.48 39.05
CA GLY A 108 -5.01 4.29 40.10
C GLY A 108 -3.57 4.18 39.59
N ILE A 109 -3.28 4.77 38.43
CA ILE A 109 -1.98 4.67 37.77
C ILE A 109 -1.17 5.92 38.08
N ASN A 110 -0.01 5.74 38.70
CA ASN A 110 0.95 6.80 38.93
C ASN A 110 1.61 7.22 37.59
N LYS A 111 1.61 8.51 37.30
CA LYS A 111 2.15 9.06 36.05
C LYS A 111 3.64 8.78 35.91
N GLU A 112 4.38 8.92 37.00
CA GLU A 112 5.81 8.71 37.07
C GLU A 112 6.17 7.26 36.68
N ASP A 113 5.45 6.25 37.19
CA ASP A 113 5.65 4.84 36.85
C ASP A 113 5.46 4.55 35.35
N VAL A 114 4.54 5.27 34.70
CA VAL A 114 4.27 5.14 33.27
C VAL A 114 5.40 5.75 32.44
N LEU A 115 5.91 6.92 32.86
CA LEU A 115 7.03 7.58 32.19
C LEU A 115 8.31 6.75 32.34
N ASP A 116 8.57 6.20 33.52
CA ASP A 116 9.72 5.32 33.77
C ASP A 116 9.62 4.03 32.96
N ALA A 117 8.47 3.36 32.94
CA ALA A 117 8.26 2.16 32.12
C ALA A 117 8.38 2.44 30.61
N PHE A 118 8.02 3.64 30.15
CA PHE A 118 8.22 4.04 28.75
C PHE A 118 9.69 4.36 28.46
N ALA A 119 10.40 4.99 29.39
CA ALA A 119 11.83 5.25 29.27
C ALA A 119 12.65 3.94 29.24
N ASP A 120 12.29 2.95 30.04
CA ASP A 120 12.84 1.58 29.98
C ASP A 120 12.63 0.97 28.58
N ALA A 121 11.41 1.02 28.07
CA ALA A 121 11.10 0.53 26.73
C ALA A 121 11.89 1.29 25.63
N MET A 122 12.06 2.61 25.74
CA MET A 122 12.89 3.36 24.80
C MET A 122 14.33 2.83 24.77
N GLU A 123 14.89 2.56 25.95
CA GLU A 123 16.24 2.02 26.10
C GLU A 123 16.36 0.59 25.52
N ASP A 124 15.36 -0.26 25.70
CA ASP A 124 15.29 -1.62 25.11
C ASP A 124 15.29 -1.58 23.57
N TYR A 125 14.65 -0.58 22.96
CA TYR A 125 14.69 -0.33 21.53
C TYR A 125 16.00 0.37 21.06
N GLY A 126 16.94 0.60 21.98
CA GLY A 126 18.26 1.16 21.70
C GLY A 126 18.30 2.69 21.61
N LEU A 127 17.29 3.39 22.11
CA LEU A 127 17.31 4.85 22.24
C LEU A 127 18.07 5.25 23.52
N GLU A 128 18.60 6.47 23.54
CA GLU A 128 19.14 7.06 24.76
C GLU A 128 18.02 7.31 25.77
N ARG A 129 18.29 6.99 27.05
CA ARG A 129 17.31 7.14 28.12
C ARG A 129 17.14 8.63 28.44
N GLU A 130 15.94 9.14 28.21
CA GLU A 130 15.51 10.51 28.53
C GLU A 130 14.13 10.45 29.22
N THR A 131 13.75 11.50 29.96
CA THR A 131 12.38 11.62 30.51
C THR A 131 11.40 11.88 29.35
N PRO A 132 10.46 10.97 29.05
CA PRO A 132 9.59 11.10 27.88
C PRO A 132 8.57 12.23 28.02
N GLU A 133 8.33 12.99 26.95
CA GLU A 133 7.29 14.02 26.88
C GLU A 133 5.95 13.40 26.43
N PRO A 134 4.90 13.38 27.28
CA PRO A 134 3.63 12.73 26.98
C PRO A 134 2.64 13.63 26.22
N ASP A 135 3.10 14.41 25.24
CA ASP A 135 2.28 15.40 24.54
C ASP A 135 1.59 14.86 23.26
N GLY A 136 1.79 13.57 22.96
CA GLY A 136 1.26 12.92 21.78
C GLY A 136 1.91 13.34 20.46
N LYS A 137 3.05 14.05 20.50
CA LYS A 137 3.83 14.44 19.32
C LYS A 137 5.06 13.56 19.18
N TRP A 138 5.65 13.61 17.99
CA TRP A 138 6.91 12.93 17.72
C TRP A 138 8.09 13.72 18.29
N HIS A 139 8.88 13.06 19.11
CA HIS A 139 10.13 13.57 19.69
C HIS A 139 11.30 12.77 19.14
N ASN A 140 12.31 13.46 18.64
CA ASN A 140 13.54 12.80 18.17
C ASN A 140 14.51 12.62 19.34
N VAL A 141 15.15 11.46 19.41
CA VAL A 141 16.09 11.06 20.46
C VAL A 141 17.35 10.47 19.85
N MET A 142 18.46 10.51 20.58
CA MET A 142 19.68 9.84 20.19
C MET A 142 19.56 8.32 20.32
N LEU A 143 20.42 7.57 19.63
CA LEU A 143 20.61 6.16 19.93
C LEU A 143 21.58 6.02 21.10
N LYS A 144 21.42 4.97 21.90
CA LYS A 144 22.24 4.71 23.09
C LYS A 144 23.73 4.71 22.73
N GLY A 145 24.50 5.60 23.37
CA GLY A 145 25.95 5.74 23.17
C GLY A 145 26.38 6.35 21.82
N ALA A 146 25.43 6.81 21.00
CA ALA A 146 25.73 7.42 19.70
C ALA A 146 26.17 8.88 19.83
N LYS A 147 27.06 9.32 18.94
CA LYS A 147 27.41 10.73 18.73
C LYS A 147 26.95 11.15 17.33
N GLY A 148 26.28 12.30 17.19
CA GLY A 148 25.81 12.82 15.90
C GLY A 148 24.31 13.11 15.84
N PRO A 149 23.65 12.97 14.67
CA PRO A 149 22.23 13.30 14.51
C PRO A 149 21.32 12.31 15.25
N LYS A 150 20.17 12.80 15.74
CA LYS A 150 19.13 11.99 16.39
C LYS A 150 18.55 10.97 15.41
N LYS A 151 18.69 9.68 15.73
CA LYS A 151 18.21 8.54 14.93
C LYS A 151 17.31 7.57 15.71
N GLY A 152 16.73 8.05 16.80
CA GLY A 152 15.53 7.51 17.40
C GLY A 152 14.39 8.53 17.33
N ALA A 153 13.16 8.05 17.40
CA ALA A 153 11.99 8.87 17.62
C ALA A 153 10.96 8.13 18.49
N TYR A 154 10.20 8.87 19.29
CA TYR A 154 9.07 8.32 20.03
C TYR A 154 7.86 9.25 19.97
N VAL A 155 6.70 8.69 20.28
CA VAL A 155 5.49 9.43 20.63
C VAL A 155 4.84 8.74 21.82
N LEU A 156 4.47 9.51 22.84
CA LEU A 156 3.78 9.01 24.03
C LEU A 156 2.50 9.80 24.26
N ASN A 157 1.40 9.10 24.50
CA ASN A 157 0.14 9.69 24.92
C ASN A 157 -0.38 8.96 26.16
N LEU A 158 -0.59 9.70 27.25
CA LEU A 158 -1.09 9.15 28.52
C LEU A 158 -2.60 8.96 28.52
N PHE A 159 -3.32 9.69 27.67
CA PHE A 159 -4.77 9.76 27.72
C PHE A 159 -5.41 9.16 26.46
N PRO A 160 -6.49 8.37 26.62
CA PRO A 160 -7.12 7.92 27.86
C PRO A 160 -6.50 6.65 28.48
N VAL A 161 -5.50 6.06 27.81
CA VAL A 161 -4.68 4.94 28.30
C VAL A 161 -3.25 5.22 27.84
N PRO A 162 -2.24 5.03 28.69
CA PRO A 162 -0.87 5.19 28.26
C PRO A 162 -0.50 4.25 27.12
N LYS A 163 -0.12 4.85 26.01
CA LYS A 163 0.34 4.17 24.82
C LYS A 163 1.36 5.04 24.10
N GLY A 164 2.28 4.39 23.41
CA GLY A 164 3.27 5.09 22.62
C GLY A 164 3.68 4.29 21.41
N PHE A 165 4.58 4.88 20.64
CA PHE A 165 5.31 4.19 19.60
C PHE A 165 6.77 4.59 19.74
N ILE A 166 7.66 3.60 19.66
CA ILE A 166 9.10 3.80 19.74
C ILE A 166 9.70 3.36 18.41
N ARG A 167 10.59 4.18 17.87
CA ARG A 167 11.22 3.95 16.57
C ARG A 167 12.71 4.15 16.66
N ASN A 168 13.47 3.09 16.41
CA ASN A 168 14.89 3.18 16.12
C ASN A 168 15.07 3.14 14.59
N PHE A 169 15.59 4.21 13.98
CA PHE A 169 15.72 4.28 12.52
C PHE A 169 16.75 3.30 11.93
N LEU A 170 17.52 2.59 12.77
CA LEU A 170 18.41 1.49 12.36
C LEU A 170 18.02 0.10 12.88
N GLY A 171 17.04 0.04 13.77
CA GLY A 171 16.72 -1.14 14.53
C GLY A 171 15.24 -1.46 14.45
N ASP A 172 14.72 -1.98 15.54
CA ASP A 172 13.31 -2.30 15.65
C ASP A 172 12.46 -1.06 15.95
N GLU A 173 11.17 -1.18 15.66
CA GLU A 173 10.16 -0.20 16.02
C GLU A 173 8.91 -0.92 16.51
N GLY A 174 8.11 -0.27 17.33
CA GLY A 174 6.95 -0.94 17.91
C GLY A 174 6.00 -0.04 18.66
N VAL A 175 4.77 -0.55 18.77
CA VAL A 175 3.74 0.01 19.63
C VAL A 175 4.05 -0.40 21.06
N TRP A 176 4.11 0.59 21.95
CA TRP A 176 4.16 0.35 23.39
C TRP A 176 2.79 0.59 24.02
N ARG A 177 2.42 -0.26 24.97
CA ARG A 177 1.21 -0.11 25.79
C ARG A 177 1.59 -0.37 27.23
N TYR A 178 1.08 0.44 28.15
CA TYR A 178 1.31 0.23 29.56
C TYR A 178 0.41 -0.90 30.09
N ASP A 179 1.03 -1.98 30.57
CA ASP A 179 0.31 -3.19 31.01
C ASP A 179 -0.39 -3.04 32.38
N GLY A 180 -0.11 -1.96 33.12
CA GLY A 180 -0.71 -1.70 34.43
C GLY A 180 -2.19 -1.28 34.42
N VAL A 181 -2.80 -1.09 33.24
CA VAL A 181 -4.17 -0.54 33.16
C VAL A 181 -5.24 -1.63 33.23
N ARG A 182 -6.05 -1.62 34.30
CA ARG A 182 -7.32 -2.37 34.36
C ARG A 182 -8.50 -1.45 34.05
N LEU A 183 -8.93 -1.42 32.78
CA LEU A 183 -10.14 -0.69 32.38
C LEU A 183 -11.41 -1.49 32.69
N ALA A 184 -12.42 -0.82 33.23
CA ALA A 184 -13.77 -1.38 33.30
C ALA A 184 -14.33 -1.62 31.88
N PRO A 185 -15.23 -2.62 31.68
CA PRO A 185 -15.80 -2.93 30.37
C PRO A 185 -16.41 -1.71 29.65
N GLU A 186 -17.09 -0.84 30.39
CA GLU A 186 -17.75 0.36 29.88
C GLU A 186 -16.75 1.43 29.43
N GLN A 187 -15.67 1.61 30.19
CA GLN A 187 -14.60 2.53 29.83
C GLN A 187 -13.94 2.05 28.53
N ARG A 188 -13.60 0.75 28.43
CA ARG A 188 -13.06 0.16 27.20
C ARG A 188 -14.01 0.30 26.01
N ALA A 189 -15.32 0.14 26.22
CA ALA A 189 -16.32 0.34 25.17
C ALA A 189 -16.32 1.78 24.64
N VAL A 190 -16.24 2.78 25.53
CA VAL A 190 -16.10 4.19 25.15
C VAL A 190 -14.83 4.43 24.35
N LEU A 191 -13.68 3.89 24.77
CA LEU A 191 -12.42 4.11 24.08
C LEU A 191 -12.39 3.52 22.67
N ASN A 192 -12.95 2.32 22.52
CA ASN A 192 -13.12 1.70 21.21
C ASN A 192 -14.07 2.52 20.32
N ALA A 193 -15.15 3.06 20.89
CA ALA A 193 -16.08 3.91 20.15
C ALA A 193 -15.44 5.22 19.68
N GLN A 194 -14.70 5.89 20.55
CA GLN A 194 -13.92 7.08 20.21
C GLN A 194 -12.83 6.78 19.17
N ALA A 195 -12.15 5.63 19.26
CA ALA A 195 -11.15 5.22 18.28
C ALA A 195 -11.77 5.00 16.91
N ARG A 196 -12.93 4.33 16.83
CA ARG A 196 -13.69 4.16 15.60
C ARG A 196 -14.11 5.50 15.01
N GLU A 197 -14.64 6.42 15.81
CA GLU A 197 -14.98 7.77 15.30
C GLU A 197 -13.76 8.53 14.78
N ARG A 198 -12.61 8.46 15.46
CA ARG A 198 -11.38 9.10 14.97
C ARG A 198 -10.91 8.50 13.64
N THR A 199 -10.96 7.17 13.50
CA THR A 199 -10.64 6.50 12.24
C THR A 199 -11.57 6.95 11.13
N LEU A 200 -12.89 6.92 11.36
CA LEU A 200 -13.89 7.36 10.37
C LEU A 200 -13.74 8.84 10.01
N ALA A 201 -13.45 9.71 10.99
CA ALA A 201 -13.21 11.12 10.76
C ALA A 201 -11.99 11.33 9.84
N ARG A 202 -10.89 10.63 10.12
CA ARG A 202 -9.65 10.72 9.35
C ARG A 202 -9.81 10.13 7.94
N GLU A 203 -10.51 9.01 7.80
CA GLU A 203 -10.83 8.43 6.49
C GLU A 203 -11.64 9.41 5.63
N ARG A 204 -12.64 10.08 6.22
CA ARG A 204 -13.46 11.08 5.52
C ARG A 204 -12.67 12.34 5.16
N GLU A 205 -11.78 12.79 6.05
CA GLU A 205 -10.90 13.92 5.76
C GLU A 205 -9.95 13.61 4.61
N ILE A 206 -9.30 12.43 4.64
CA ILE A 206 -8.47 11.92 3.55
C ILE A 206 -9.27 11.85 2.23
N GLU A 207 -10.50 11.31 2.26
CA GLU A 207 -11.34 11.21 1.07
C GLU A 207 -11.75 12.58 0.51
N ARG A 208 -12.01 13.57 1.36
CA ARG A 208 -12.28 14.95 0.95
C ARG A 208 -11.06 15.59 0.27
N GLU A 209 -9.88 15.42 0.86
CA GLU A 209 -8.64 15.91 0.27
C GLU A 209 -8.35 15.22 -1.07
N HIS A 210 -8.49 13.89 -1.14
CA HIS A 210 -8.38 13.14 -2.39
C HIS A 210 -9.35 13.64 -3.45
N THR A 211 -10.61 13.90 -3.07
CA THR A 211 -11.65 14.41 -3.97
C THR A 211 -11.29 15.78 -4.53
N LYS A 212 -10.85 16.69 -3.66
CA LYS A 212 -10.43 18.05 -4.05
C LYS A 212 -9.24 18.02 -5.01
N ILE A 213 -8.24 17.19 -4.73
CA ILE A 213 -7.08 17.02 -5.62
C ILE A 213 -7.52 16.43 -6.96
N ALA A 214 -8.36 15.39 -6.94
CA ALA A 214 -8.87 14.75 -8.15
C ALA A 214 -9.63 15.72 -9.06
N GLU A 215 -10.48 16.58 -8.50
CA GLU A 215 -11.23 17.60 -9.26
C GLU A 215 -10.29 18.62 -9.93
N LYS A 216 -9.29 19.13 -9.18
CA LYS A 216 -8.27 20.02 -9.73
C LYS A 216 -7.47 19.35 -10.85
N THR A 217 -6.97 18.13 -10.60
CA THR A 217 -6.19 17.37 -11.58
C THR A 217 -7.01 17.06 -12.82
N ALA A 218 -8.29 16.68 -12.68
CA ALA A 218 -9.18 16.40 -13.80
C ALA A 218 -9.41 17.64 -14.68
N SER A 219 -9.70 18.79 -14.06
CA SER A 219 -9.91 20.05 -14.78
C SER A 219 -8.70 20.45 -15.63
N ILE A 220 -7.48 20.27 -15.12
CA ILE A 220 -6.25 20.56 -15.88
C ILE A 220 -6.02 19.50 -16.95
N PHE A 221 -6.18 18.22 -16.61
CA PHE A 221 -6.00 17.10 -17.53
C PHE A 221 -6.89 17.23 -18.78
N GLU A 222 -8.14 17.65 -18.63
CA GLU A 222 -9.10 17.87 -19.72
C GLU A 222 -8.65 18.92 -20.75
N GLY A 223 -7.82 19.88 -20.34
CA GLY A 223 -7.24 20.89 -21.24
C GLY A 223 -5.98 20.44 -21.99
N LEU A 224 -5.33 19.35 -21.56
CA LEU A 224 -4.09 18.87 -22.16
C LEU A 224 -4.29 18.27 -23.55
N SER A 225 -3.29 18.42 -24.41
CA SER A 225 -3.32 17.90 -25.79
C SER A 225 -3.15 16.38 -25.83
N GLU A 226 -4.01 15.70 -26.57
CA GLU A 226 -3.78 14.31 -27.02
C GLU A 226 -2.89 14.24 -28.27
N ARG A 227 -2.81 15.36 -29.02
CA ARG A 227 -1.92 15.48 -30.17
C ARG A 227 -0.47 15.35 -29.69
N ASP A 228 0.30 14.65 -30.50
CA ASP A 228 1.73 14.42 -30.34
C ASP A 228 2.15 13.51 -29.17
N ALA A 229 1.20 12.84 -28.51
CA ALA A 229 1.51 11.88 -27.45
C ALA A 229 2.48 10.77 -27.89
N ALA A 230 2.33 10.28 -29.12
CA ALA A 230 3.24 9.28 -29.69
C ALA A 230 4.64 9.84 -29.99
N GLN A 231 4.77 11.15 -30.26
CA GLN A 231 6.06 11.80 -30.53
C GLN A 231 6.72 12.37 -29.26
N GLN A 232 6.06 12.30 -28.11
CA GLN A 232 6.65 12.71 -26.83
C GLN A 232 7.93 11.88 -26.55
N GLY A 233 8.94 12.50 -25.94
CA GLY A 233 10.28 11.93 -25.82
C GLY A 233 10.36 10.57 -25.10
N TYR A 234 9.48 10.31 -24.13
CA TYR A 234 9.37 9.01 -23.47
C TYR A 234 8.84 7.93 -24.41
N CYS A 235 7.73 8.18 -25.13
CA CYS A 235 7.17 7.25 -26.12
C CYS A 235 8.19 6.93 -27.21
N SER A 236 8.86 7.96 -27.74
CA SER A 236 9.92 7.80 -28.74
C SER A 236 11.08 6.93 -28.24
N ARG A 237 11.55 7.17 -27.01
CA ARG A 237 12.64 6.40 -26.39
C ARG A 237 12.25 4.96 -26.11
N LYS A 238 11.01 4.73 -25.67
CA LYS A 238 10.47 3.40 -25.40
C LYS A 238 9.98 2.69 -26.67
N LYS A 239 9.89 3.41 -27.80
CA LYS A 239 9.41 2.95 -29.10
C LYS A 239 7.98 2.40 -29.05
N VAL A 240 7.10 3.13 -28.37
CA VAL A 240 5.67 2.79 -28.19
C VAL A 240 4.77 3.94 -28.59
N GLY A 241 3.52 3.64 -28.94
CA GLY A 241 2.49 4.63 -29.26
C GLY A 241 1.92 5.38 -28.04
N GLY A 242 1.14 6.42 -28.33
CA GLY A 242 0.33 7.18 -27.37
C GLY A 242 -1.12 6.70 -27.37
N TYR A 243 -1.58 6.03 -26.31
CA TYR A 243 -2.89 5.40 -26.21
C TYR A 243 -3.66 5.91 -24.99
N GLY A 244 -4.62 6.81 -25.22
CA GLY A 244 -5.45 7.38 -24.14
C GLY A 244 -4.65 8.25 -23.15
N VAL A 245 -3.54 8.83 -23.60
CA VAL A 245 -2.61 9.65 -22.82
C VAL A 245 -2.49 11.04 -23.44
N ARG A 246 -2.04 12.01 -22.64
CA ARG A 246 -1.93 13.41 -23.04
C ARG A 246 -0.51 13.91 -22.89
N VAL A 247 -0.22 15.08 -23.45
CA VAL A 247 1.07 15.76 -23.31
C VAL A 247 0.85 17.08 -22.58
N ALA A 248 1.66 17.31 -21.55
CA ALA A 248 1.78 18.60 -20.87
C ALA A 248 3.16 19.21 -21.12
N ARG A 249 3.23 20.51 -21.34
CA ARG A 249 4.46 21.28 -21.54
C ARG A 249 4.63 22.20 -20.33
N ASN A 250 5.69 22.00 -19.55
CA ASN A 250 5.83 22.67 -18.24
C ASN A 250 5.92 24.20 -18.32
N GLY A 251 6.34 24.75 -19.46
CA GLY A 251 6.36 26.20 -19.70
C GLY A 251 5.04 26.80 -20.20
N VAL A 252 4.00 25.98 -20.40
CA VAL A 252 2.71 26.41 -20.99
C VAL A 252 1.53 25.94 -20.16
N ASP A 253 1.53 24.67 -19.77
CA ASP A 253 0.45 24.03 -19.02
C ASP A 253 0.71 24.10 -17.50
N ASP A 254 -0.36 24.09 -16.70
CA ASP A 254 -0.29 24.12 -15.23
C ASP A 254 0.12 22.75 -14.65
N ILE A 255 1.38 22.36 -14.84
CA ILE A 255 1.90 21.09 -14.31
C ILE A 255 1.99 21.11 -12.78
N ALA A 256 2.31 22.25 -12.18
CA ALA A 256 2.31 22.44 -10.72
C ALA A 256 0.93 22.13 -10.13
N GLY A 257 -0.13 22.64 -10.76
CA GLY A 257 -1.50 22.33 -10.41
C GLY A 257 -1.90 20.89 -10.69
N LEU A 258 -1.52 20.36 -11.85
CA LEU A 258 -1.80 18.96 -12.26
C LEU A 258 -1.24 17.96 -11.26
N LEU A 259 0.00 18.19 -10.80
CA LEU A 259 0.73 17.34 -9.87
C LEU A 259 0.52 17.72 -8.40
N ASN A 260 -0.28 18.74 -8.09
CA ASN A 260 -0.44 19.26 -6.73
C ASN A 260 0.92 19.52 -6.03
N LEU A 261 1.85 20.14 -6.75
CA LEU A 261 3.20 20.48 -6.31
C LEU A 261 3.42 21.98 -6.54
N GLU A 262 3.09 22.81 -5.55
CA GLU A 262 3.13 24.28 -5.69
C GLU A 262 4.54 24.81 -6.02
N GLU A 263 5.59 24.14 -5.52
CA GLU A 263 6.99 24.50 -5.77
C GLU A 263 7.56 23.91 -7.08
N PHE A 264 6.73 23.27 -7.91
CA PHE A 264 7.19 22.67 -9.16
C PHE A 264 7.60 23.75 -10.16
N ARG A 265 8.91 23.83 -10.42
CA ARG A 265 9.48 24.91 -11.22
C ARG A 265 9.15 24.74 -12.71
N PRO A 266 8.79 25.84 -13.41
CA PRO A 266 8.67 25.83 -14.86
C PRO A 266 9.98 25.40 -15.53
N SER A 267 9.86 24.65 -16.61
CA SER A 267 10.99 24.20 -17.42
C SER A 267 10.56 24.01 -18.88
N LYS A 268 11.53 23.70 -19.76
CA LYS A 268 11.25 23.37 -21.17
C LYS A 268 10.81 21.91 -21.37
N GLU A 269 10.67 21.15 -20.30
CA GLU A 269 10.30 19.73 -20.37
C GLU A 269 8.86 19.55 -20.81
N THR A 270 8.64 18.44 -21.51
CA THR A 270 7.33 17.91 -21.79
C THR A 270 7.11 16.62 -21.00
N PHE A 271 5.87 16.37 -20.63
CA PHE A 271 5.46 15.21 -19.85
C PHE A 271 4.42 14.42 -20.62
N LEU A 272 4.61 13.11 -20.70
CA LEU A 272 3.52 12.20 -21.03
C LEU A 272 2.65 12.04 -19.79
N VAL A 273 1.37 12.35 -19.89
CA VAL A 273 0.41 12.34 -18.79
C VAL A 273 -0.57 11.19 -18.98
N ILE A 274 -0.46 10.19 -18.11
CA ILE A 274 -1.29 8.98 -18.12
C ILE A 274 -2.39 9.15 -17.05
N PRO A 275 -3.69 9.10 -17.41
CA PRO A 275 -4.76 9.24 -16.45
C PRO A 275 -4.87 7.99 -15.56
N ALA A 276 -5.12 8.18 -14.27
CA ALA A 276 -5.35 7.10 -13.32
C ALA A 276 -6.80 7.17 -12.81
N ARG A 277 -7.62 6.24 -13.31
CA ARG A 277 -9.08 6.22 -13.10
C ARG A 277 -9.50 5.04 -12.24
N ASP A 278 -10.66 5.17 -11.57
CA ASP A 278 -11.27 4.05 -10.87
C ASP A 278 -12.14 3.16 -11.79
N ILE A 279 -12.80 2.17 -11.19
CA ILE A 279 -13.67 1.21 -11.88
C ILE A 279 -14.88 1.86 -12.58
N ASP A 280 -15.29 3.04 -12.15
CA ASP A 280 -16.43 3.78 -12.70
C ASP A 280 -15.97 4.88 -13.68
N GLY A 281 -14.66 4.95 -13.97
CA GLY A 281 -14.06 5.86 -14.95
C GLY A 281 -13.69 7.24 -14.41
N ARG A 282 -13.88 7.49 -13.11
CA ARG A 282 -13.54 8.77 -12.49
C ARG A 282 -12.02 8.91 -12.38
N LEU A 283 -11.50 10.06 -12.82
CA LEU A 283 -10.08 10.40 -12.66
C LEU A 283 -9.79 10.80 -11.21
N TRP A 284 -8.77 10.18 -10.62
CA TRP A 284 -8.34 10.46 -9.24
C TRP A 284 -6.93 11.05 -9.16
N THR A 285 -6.07 10.71 -10.12
CA THR A 285 -4.73 11.25 -10.24
C THR A 285 -4.22 11.04 -11.66
N VAL A 286 -2.99 11.47 -11.93
CA VAL A 286 -2.25 11.20 -13.17
C VAL A 286 -0.84 10.73 -12.85
N GLN A 287 -0.24 9.96 -13.75
CA GLN A 287 1.20 9.76 -13.78
C GLN A 287 1.80 10.64 -14.89
N ALA A 288 2.66 11.58 -14.53
CA ALA A 288 3.41 12.39 -15.48
C ALA A 288 4.83 11.83 -15.65
N ILE A 289 5.25 11.57 -16.89
CA ILE A 289 6.57 11.03 -17.21
C ILE A 289 7.35 12.05 -18.04
N SER A 290 8.47 12.52 -17.52
CA SER A 290 9.34 13.51 -18.20
C SER A 290 9.94 12.94 -19.48
N ASP A 291 10.08 13.80 -20.50
CA ASP A 291 10.82 13.51 -21.73
C ASP A 291 12.33 13.35 -21.51
N ARG A 292 12.86 13.82 -20.37
CA ARG A 292 14.26 13.66 -19.98
C ARG A 292 14.70 12.20 -19.97
N ALA A 293 16.01 11.99 -20.16
CA ALA A 293 16.61 10.67 -20.23
C ALA A 293 16.46 9.85 -18.95
N ASP A 294 16.45 10.51 -17.78
CA ASP A 294 16.19 9.89 -16.48
C ASP A 294 14.74 9.36 -16.36
N GLY A 295 13.82 9.89 -17.16
CA GLY A 295 12.44 9.44 -17.25
C GLY A 295 11.68 9.59 -15.94
N LEU A 296 11.93 10.67 -15.20
CA LEU A 296 11.28 10.94 -13.91
C LEU A 296 9.75 10.75 -14.03
N LYS A 297 9.21 9.86 -13.20
CA LYS A 297 7.77 9.56 -13.12
C LYS A 297 7.21 10.16 -11.84
N LEU A 298 6.20 11.01 -11.97
CA LEU A 298 5.57 11.72 -10.87
C LEU A 298 4.09 11.40 -10.82
N PHE A 299 3.54 11.34 -9.60
CA PHE A 299 2.11 11.35 -9.35
C PHE A 299 1.71 12.67 -8.71
N ALA A 300 0.42 13.02 -8.81
CA ALA A 300 -0.07 14.16 -8.07
C ALA A 300 0.07 13.93 -6.55
N SER A 301 0.73 14.86 -5.87
CA SER A 301 1.04 14.77 -4.44
C SER A 301 -0.24 14.73 -3.61
N GLY A 302 -0.31 13.81 -2.65
CA GLY A 302 -1.48 13.61 -1.81
C GLY A 302 -2.70 13.00 -2.52
N ALA A 303 -2.62 12.68 -3.81
CA ALA A 303 -3.74 12.10 -4.56
C ALA A 303 -3.90 10.60 -4.32
N ARG A 304 -5.11 10.08 -4.60
CA ARG A 304 -5.40 8.64 -4.54
C ARG A 304 -4.87 7.91 -5.77
N LYS A 305 -3.74 7.20 -5.62
CA LYS A 305 -3.25 6.21 -6.61
C LYS A 305 -3.82 4.80 -6.38
N LYS A 306 -4.08 4.43 -5.12
CA LYS A 306 -4.48 3.06 -4.79
C LYS A 306 -5.81 2.68 -5.43
N GLY A 307 -5.80 1.59 -6.20
CA GLY A 307 -6.95 1.04 -6.90
C GLY A 307 -7.32 1.78 -8.19
N THR A 308 -6.47 2.69 -8.67
CA THR A 308 -6.67 3.38 -9.94
C THR A 308 -5.81 2.77 -11.04
N PHE A 309 -6.24 2.88 -12.30
CA PHE A 309 -5.60 2.26 -13.45
C PHE A 309 -5.85 3.07 -14.73
N HIS A 310 -5.08 2.75 -15.78
CA HIS A 310 -5.34 3.19 -17.15
C HIS A 310 -5.70 1.99 -18.03
N ILE A 311 -6.46 2.21 -19.10
CA ILE A 311 -6.81 1.14 -20.06
C ILE A 311 -6.29 1.54 -21.46
N ILE A 312 -5.60 0.60 -22.10
CA ILE A 312 -5.27 0.66 -23.53
C ILE A 312 -6.17 -0.34 -24.26
N GLY A 313 -6.71 0.07 -25.42
CA GLY A 313 -7.51 -0.81 -26.29
C GLY A 313 -8.98 -0.97 -25.88
N ALA A 314 -9.45 -0.22 -24.87
CA ALA A 314 -10.86 -0.12 -24.49
C ALA A 314 -11.12 1.15 -23.66
N ASP A 315 -12.30 1.77 -23.81
CA ASP A 315 -12.60 3.07 -23.19
C ASP A 315 -13.23 2.96 -21.79
N SER A 316 -13.57 1.75 -21.33
CA SER A 316 -14.20 1.53 -20.03
C SER A 316 -14.10 0.08 -19.57
N VAL A 317 -14.35 -0.16 -18.28
CA VAL A 317 -14.51 -1.52 -17.73
C VAL A 317 -15.66 -2.27 -18.42
N ALA A 318 -16.73 -1.58 -18.80
CA ALA A 318 -17.83 -2.20 -19.56
C ALA A 318 -17.40 -2.66 -20.96
N ALA A 319 -16.50 -1.92 -21.62
CA ALA A 319 -15.89 -2.34 -22.88
C ALA A 319 -14.94 -3.53 -22.68
N LEU A 320 -14.11 -3.51 -21.62
CA LEU A 320 -13.25 -4.65 -21.27
C LEU A 320 -14.03 -5.95 -21.14
N CYS A 321 -15.23 -5.93 -20.53
CA CYS A 321 -16.07 -7.12 -20.38
C CYS A 321 -16.50 -7.77 -21.71
N LYS A 322 -16.43 -7.04 -22.83
CA LYS A 322 -16.81 -7.52 -24.17
C LYS A 322 -15.62 -8.05 -24.97
N CYS A 323 -14.40 -7.79 -24.53
CA CYS A 323 -13.18 -8.21 -25.21
C CYS A 323 -12.93 -9.72 -25.05
N PRO A 324 -12.21 -10.37 -25.99
CA PRO A 324 -11.93 -11.81 -25.91
C PRO A 324 -10.98 -12.17 -24.76
N ALA A 325 -10.08 -11.26 -24.38
CA ALA A 325 -9.22 -11.39 -23.21
C ALA A 325 -8.83 -10.01 -22.68
N VAL A 326 -8.31 -9.95 -21.45
CA VAL A 326 -7.76 -8.74 -20.83
C VAL A 326 -6.38 -9.02 -20.25
N LEU A 327 -5.41 -8.21 -20.64
CA LEU A 327 -4.05 -8.26 -20.09
C LEU A 327 -3.92 -7.23 -18.96
N PHE A 328 -3.03 -7.49 -18.01
CA PHE A 328 -2.70 -6.58 -16.92
C PHE A 328 -1.20 -6.35 -16.89
N ALA A 329 -0.75 -5.12 -16.73
CA ALA A 329 0.67 -4.77 -16.65
C ALA A 329 0.92 -3.64 -15.65
N GLU A 330 2.17 -3.48 -15.21
CA GLU A 330 2.56 -2.41 -14.29
C GLU A 330 2.76 -1.08 -15.03
N GLY A 331 3.70 -1.03 -15.99
CA GLY A 331 4.09 0.20 -16.66
C GLY A 331 3.35 0.46 -17.98
N TYR A 332 3.27 1.75 -18.35
CA TYR A 332 2.68 2.18 -19.63
C TYR A 332 3.40 1.58 -20.85
N ALA A 333 4.74 1.66 -20.91
CA ALA A 333 5.49 1.13 -22.06
C ALA A 333 5.31 -0.39 -22.23
N THR A 334 5.33 -1.14 -21.12
CA THR A 334 5.03 -2.57 -21.07
C THR A 334 3.64 -2.85 -21.65
N ALA A 335 2.62 -2.12 -21.19
CA ALA A 335 1.25 -2.28 -21.67
C ALA A 335 1.06 -1.90 -23.15
N ALA A 336 1.68 -0.81 -23.59
CA ALA A 336 1.63 -0.39 -24.98
C ALA A 336 2.29 -1.44 -25.89
N SER A 337 3.44 -1.98 -25.50
CA SER A 337 4.11 -3.07 -26.24
C SER A 337 3.25 -4.34 -26.31
N LEU A 338 2.56 -4.70 -25.22
CA LEU A 338 1.62 -5.83 -25.18
C LEU A 338 0.41 -5.59 -26.10
N PHE A 339 -0.16 -4.39 -26.06
CA PHE A 339 -1.27 -4.01 -26.94
C PHE A 339 -0.86 -4.05 -28.41
N GLU A 340 0.27 -3.43 -28.76
CA GLU A 340 0.79 -3.42 -30.14
C GLU A 340 1.13 -4.82 -30.66
N ALA A 341 1.59 -5.73 -29.80
CA ALA A 341 1.91 -7.10 -30.17
C ALA A 341 0.67 -8.01 -30.32
N THR A 342 -0.41 -7.74 -29.59
CA THR A 342 -1.54 -8.68 -29.44
C THR A 342 -2.89 -8.13 -29.87
N SER A 343 -3.02 -6.81 -30.01
CA SER A 343 -4.29 -6.08 -30.14
C SER A 343 -5.31 -6.34 -29.02
N LEU A 344 -4.89 -6.98 -27.91
CA LEU A 344 -5.74 -7.22 -26.74
C LEU A 344 -5.68 -6.04 -25.78
N PRO A 345 -6.81 -5.67 -25.14
CA PRO A 345 -6.81 -4.56 -24.20
C PRO A 345 -5.93 -4.86 -22.99
N VAL A 346 -5.26 -3.81 -22.49
CA VAL A 346 -4.32 -3.90 -21.38
C VAL A 346 -4.67 -2.90 -20.29
N VAL A 347 -4.77 -3.39 -19.05
CA VAL A 347 -4.95 -2.57 -17.85
C VAL A 347 -3.59 -2.26 -17.24
N ILE A 348 -3.28 -0.98 -17.09
CA ILE A 348 -2.05 -0.48 -16.48
C ILE A 348 -2.31 -0.15 -15.02
N ALA A 349 -1.58 -0.81 -14.12
CA ALA A 349 -1.70 -0.59 -12.68
C ALA A 349 -0.64 0.34 -12.09
N PHE A 350 0.26 0.87 -12.91
CA PHE A 350 1.35 1.79 -12.58
C PHE A 350 2.53 1.23 -11.77
N ASP A 351 2.30 0.25 -10.90
CA ASP A 351 3.33 -0.45 -10.12
C ASP A 351 2.83 -1.79 -9.58
N ALA A 352 3.78 -2.62 -9.13
CA ALA A 352 3.56 -3.96 -8.60
C ALA A 352 2.57 -4.02 -7.42
N ASP A 353 2.64 -3.08 -6.47
CA ASP A 353 1.73 -3.09 -5.31
C ASP A 353 0.30 -2.75 -5.72
N ASN A 354 0.13 -1.76 -6.60
CA ASN A 354 -1.19 -1.36 -7.08
C ASN A 354 -1.79 -2.37 -8.07
N LEU A 355 -0.98 -3.19 -8.75
CA LEU A 355 -1.43 -4.29 -9.61
C LEU A 355 -2.34 -5.27 -8.88
N VAL A 356 -1.99 -5.62 -7.64
CA VAL A 356 -2.78 -6.51 -6.79
C VAL A 356 -4.13 -5.89 -6.43
N GLU A 357 -4.13 -4.60 -6.11
CA GLU A 357 -5.35 -3.85 -5.73
C GLU A 357 -6.31 -3.71 -6.91
N VAL A 358 -5.77 -3.34 -8.08
CA VAL A 358 -6.53 -3.25 -9.34
C VAL A 358 -7.08 -4.63 -9.75
N ALA A 359 -6.29 -5.69 -9.59
CA ALA A 359 -6.72 -7.07 -9.84
C ALA A 359 -7.91 -7.48 -8.94
N LYS A 360 -7.84 -7.18 -7.64
CA LYS A 360 -8.93 -7.44 -6.67
C LYS A 360 -10.21 -6.67 -7.05
N LEU A 361 -10.08 -5.39 -7.42
CA LEU A 361 -11.21 -4.55 -7.83
C LEU A 361 -11.88 -5.07 -9.12
N LEU A 362 -11.09 -5.33 -10.16
CA LEU A 362 -11.60 -5.73 -11.47
C LEU A 362 -12.09 -7.18 -11.51
N GLN A 363 -11.62 -8.07 -10.62
CA GLN A 363 -12.16 -9.42 -10.51
C GLN A 363 -13.68 -9.43 -10.31
N SER A 364 -14.22 -8.49 -9.53
CA SER A 364 -15.67 -8.39 -9.25
C SER A 364 -16.50 -7.92 -10.45
N ARG A 365 -15.88 -7.26 -11.44
CA ARG A 365 -16.54 -6.64 -12.60
C ARG A 365 -16.35 -7.44 -13.88
N LEU A 366 -15.17 -8.04 -14.09
CA LEU A 366 -14.85 -8.76 -15.32
C LEU A 366 -15.49 -10.17 -15.34
N PRO A 367 -16.03 -10.64 -16.48
CA PRO A 367 -16.68 -11.95 -16.57
C PRO A 367 -15.77 -13.08 -16.08
N ARG A 368 -16.35 -14.05 -15.37
CA ARG A 368 -15.58 -15.16 -14.77
C ARG A 368 -14.91 -16.06 -15.81
N ARG A 369 -15.53 -16.25 -16.98
CA ARG A 369 -15.02 -17.10 -18.06
C ARG A 369 -14.09 -16.37 -19.03
N GLN A 370 -14.02 -15.03 -18.96
CA GLN A 370 -13.15 -14.26 -19.83
C GLN A 370 -11.68 -14.53 -19.47
N PRO A 371 -10.85 -14.95 -20.44
CA PRO A 371 -9.41 -15.09 -20.26
C PRO A 371 -8.77 -13.78 -19.76
N LYS A 372 -7.93 -13.91 -18.75
CA LYS A 372 -7.16 -12.81 -18.16
C LYS A 372 -5.71 -13.25 -18.08
N LEU A 373 -4.77 -12.32 -18.14
CA LEU A 373 -3.35 -12.63 -18.00
C LEU A 373 -2.62 -11.47 -17.34
N VAL A 374 -1.86 -11.77 -16.29
CA VAL A 374 -1.01 -10.78 -15.62
C VAL A 374 0.38 -10.84 -16.23
N CYS A 375 0.78 -9.79 -16.95
CA CYS A 375 2.05 -9.63 -17.61
C CYS A 375 2.92 -8.69 -16.78
N ALA A 376 3.80 -9.25 -15.96
CA ALA A 376 4.58 -8.47 -15.00
C ALA A 376 6.03 -8.31 -15.41
N ASP A 377 6.66 -7.29 -14.83
CA ASP A 377 8.09 -7.08 -14.98
C ASP A 377 8.86 -8.22 -14.27
N ASN A 378 10.01 -8.57 -14.84
CA ASN A 378 10.89 -9.61 -14.34
C ASN A 378 12.11 -8.97 -13.68
N ASP A 379 12.01 -8.68 -12.39
CA ASP A 379 13.06 -8.10 -11.55
C ASP A 379 14.20 -9.09 -11.22
N GLN A 380 14.64 -9.90 -12.18
CA GLN A 380 15.62 -10.99 -12.02
C GLN A 380 17.05 -10.53 -11.69
N PHE A 381 17.35 -9.23 -11.76
CA PHE A 381 18.68 -8.65 -11.49
C PHE A 381 18.83 -8.11 -10.06
N PHE A 382 17.95 -8.53 -9.13
CA PHE A 382 17.97 -8.03 -7.77
C PHE A 382 19.29 -8.33 -7.03
N ILE A 383 19.94 -9.45 -7.33
CA ILE A 383 21.27 -9.78 -6.78
C ILE A 383 22.33 -8.82 -7.33
N GLU A 384 22.41 -8.61 -8.63
CA GLU A 384 23.39 -7.68 -9.22
C GLU A 384 23.19 -6.25 -8.74
N LYS A 385 21.93 -5.81 -8.57
CA LYS A 385 21.59 -4.52 -7.95
C LYS A 385 22.13 -4.44 -6.51
N THR A 386 22.00 -5.52 -5.73
CA THR A 386 22.57 -5.60 -4.38
C THR A 386 24.11 -5.53 -4.41
N LEU A 387 24.76 -6.33 -5.26
CA LEU A 387 26.23 -6.33 -5.38
C LEU A 387 26.77 -4.98 -5.87
N ALA A 388 26.06 -4.30 -6.77
CA ALA A 388 26.42 -2.96 -7.23
C ALA A 388 26.43 -1.92 -6.10
N ARG A 389 25.66 -2.14 -5.02
CA ARG A 389 25.70 -1.29 -3.81
C ARG A 389 26.88 -1.59 -2.90
N ILE A 390 27.40 -2.82 -2.91
CA ILE A 390 28.60 -3.20 -2.14
C ILE A 390 29.87 -2.76 -2.87
N ARG A 391 29.86 -2.77 -4.21
CA ARG A 391 31.02 -2.44 -5.07
C ARG A 391 31.82 -1.18 -4.69
N PRO A 392 31.21 -0.05 -4.27
CA PRO A 392 31.96 1.14 -3.89
C PRO A 392 32.89 0.93 -2.70
N ILE A 393 32.54 0.02 -1.77
CA ILE A 393 33.36 -0.29 -0.59
C ILE A 393 34.25 -1.52 -0.77
N LEU A 394 33.95 -2.38 -1.74
CA LEU A 394 34.77 -3.53 -2.13
C LEU A 394 34.64 -3.76 -3.63
N SER A 395 35.65 -3.38 -4.41
CA SER A 395 35.60 -3.37 -5.88
C SER A 395 35.46 -4.75 -6.51
N GLN A 396 36.00 -5.78 -5.85
CA GLN A 396 35.91 -7.18 -6.24
C GLN A 396 35.82 -8.03 -4.97
N GLY A 397 34.99 -9.06 -5.02
CA GLY A 397 34.89 -10.02 -3.93
C GLY A 397 36.21 -10.76 -3.68
N ILE A 398 36.37 -11.25 -2.45
CA ILE A 398 37.61 -11.87 -1.96
C ILE A 398 37.52 -13.40 -1.87
N ALA A 399 36.32 -13.97 -2.03
CA ALA A 399 36.09 -15.40 -2.01
C ALA A 399 36.11 -16.00 -3.43
N PRO A 400 36.23 -17.34 -3.56
CA PRO A 400 35.97 -18.02 -4.82
C PRO A 400 34.63 -17.61 -5.41
N ILE A 401 34.56 -17.55 -6.74
CA ILE A 401 33.32 -17.17 -7.43
C ILE A 401 32.29 -18.28 -7.25
N GLU A 402 31.22 -17.96 -6.54
CA GLU A 402 30.04 -18.81 -6.41
C GLU A 402 28.93 -18.35 -7.37
N THR A 403 28.11 -19.29 -7.83
CA THR A 403 26.90 -19.01 -8.61
C THR A 403 25.66 -19.49 -7.88
N VAL A 404 24.60 -18.68 -7.96
CA VAL A 404 23.29 -18.97 -7.37
C VAL A 404 22.20 -18.90 -8.44
N LYS A 405 21.04 -19.49 -8.19
CA LYS A 405 19.93 -19.51 -9.15
C LYS A 405 18.85 -18.51 -8.78
N VAL A 406 18.33 -17.78 -9.76
CA VAL A 406 17.16 -16.89 -9.63
C VAL A 406 16.11 -17.23 -10.68
N ILE A 407 14.84 -16.90 -10.45
CA ILE A 407 13.82 -17.00 -11.50
C ILE A 407 14.11 -15.96 -12.59
N ALA A 408 14.02 -16.41 -13.84
CA ALA A 408 14.39 -15.63 -15.04
C ALA A 408 13.30 -15.61 -16.11
N GLY A 409 12.06 -15.93 -15.73
CA GLY A 409 10.91 -15.89 -16.63
C GLY A 409 9.74 -16.68 -16.07
N SER A 410 8.87 -17.13 -16.95
CA SER A 410 7.67 -17.88 -16.58
C SER A 410 7.98 -19.35 -16.29
N GLY A 411 7.19 -19.98 -15.41
CA GLY A 411 7.33 -21.39 -15.05
C GLY A 411 8.58 -21.69 -14.21
N SER A 412 9.35 -22.71 -14.60
CA SER A 412 10.55 -23.16 -13.88
C SER A 412 11.85 -22.57 -14.45
N LEU A 413 11.77 -21.55 -15.31
CA LEU A 413 12.96 -20.95 -15.93
C LEU A 413 13.81 -20.23 -14.89
N VAL A 414 15.09 -20.62 -14.81
CA VAL A 414 16.07 -20.06 -13.89
C VAL A 414 17.30 -19.56 -14.62
N ARG A 415 17.97 -18.57 -14.02
CA ARG A 415 19.25 -18.01 -14.44
C ARG A 415 20.27 -18.20 -13.34
N GLU A 416 21.49 -18.53 -13.74
CA GLU A 416 22.64 -18.52 -12.83
C GLU A 416 23.21 -17.10 -12.72
N VAL A 417 23.47 -16.67 -11.49
CA VAL A 417 23.99 -15.35 -11.16
C VAL A 417 25.27 -15.52 -10.36
N SER A 418 26.35 -14.93 -10.84
CA SER A 418 27.62 -14.91 -10.15
C SER A 418 27.57 -13.96 -8.96
N LEU A 419 28.02 -14.41 -7.80
CA LEU A 419 28.25 -13.56 -6.63
C LEU A 419 29.56 -12.78 -6.72
N ALA A 420 30.35 -12.94 -7.79
CA ALA A 420 31.59 -12.20 -8.02
C ALA A 420 32.58 -12.20 -6.82
N GLY A 421 32.57 -13.28 -6.03
CA GLY A 421 33.39 -13.46 -4.83
C GLY A 421 32.90 -12.71 -3.57
N TYR A 422 31.73 -12.06 -3.62
CA TYR A 422 31.08 -11.51 -2.43
C TYR A 422 30.46 -12.64 -1.61
N GLN A 423 30.69 -12.65 -0.31
CA GLN A 423 30.27 -13.73 0.58
C GLN A 423 28.86 -13.46 1.10
N ALA A 424 27.96 -14.42 0.87
CA ALA A 424 26.55 -14.36 1.24
C ALA A 424 26.23 -15.24 2.46
N ASP A 425 27.04 -15.15 3.51
CA ASP A 425 26.97 -15.99 4.73
C ASP A 425 26.22 -15.34 5.90
N GLY A 426 25.69 -14.13 5.71
CA GLY A 426 24.98 -13.38 6.75
C GLY A 426 25.89 -12.82 7.86
N ILE A 427 27.21 -12.78 7.65
CA ILE A 427 28.19 -12.25 8.62
C ILE A 427 28.82 -10.96 8.10
N TRP A 428 29.33 -10.11 9.01
CA TRP A 428 30.05 -8.89 8.65
C TRP A 428 31.44 -9.20 8.09
N HIS A 429 31.73 -8.66 6.91
CA HIS A 429 33.02 -8.71 6.23
C HIS A 429 33.62 -7.32 6.16
N GLU A 430 34.82 -7.16 6.72
CA GLU A 430 35.59 -5.91 6.66
C GLU A 430 36.15 -5.68 5.25
N THR A 431 36.17 -4.41 4.83
CA THR A 431 36.69 -3.99 3.54
C THR A 431 37.60 -2.76 3.70
N PRO A 432 38.45 -2.44 2.69
CA PRO A 432 39.32 -1.26 2.78
C PRO A 432 38.57 0.07 2.97
N LYS A 433 37.29 0.11 2.58
CA LYS A 433 36.44 1.30 2.55
C LYS A 433 35.18 1.16 3.40
N GLY A 434 35.10 0.18 4.29
CA GLY A 434 33.91 -0.06 5.08
C GLY A 434 33.76 -1.50 5.53
N LYS A 435 32.52 -1.95 5.67
CA LYS A 435 32.15 -3.35 5.88
C LYS A 435 30.78 -3.65 5.29
N TYR A 436 30.54 -4.90 4.96
CA TYR A 436 29.24 -5.36 4.47
C TYR A 436 28.79 -6.66 5.14
N LYS A 437 27.49 -6.90 5.13
CA LYS A 437 26.86 -8.19 5.46
C LYS A 437 25.89 -8.51 4.32
N LEU A 438 26.00 -9.68 3.71
CA LEU A 438 25.11 -10.11 2.63
C LEU A 438 24.46 -11.44 2.99
N GLU A 439 23.15 -11.52 2.80
CA GLU A 439 22.33 -12.69 3.10
C GLU A 439 21.40 -12.97 1.92
N LEU A 440 21.28 -14.25 1.54
CA LEU A 440 20.42 -14.70 0.47
C LEU A 440 19.40 -15.72 1.02
N GLU A 441 18.12 -15.43 0.85
CA GLU A 441 17.05 -16.35 1.22
C GLU A 441 16.64 -17.16 -0.01
N SER A 442 16.63 -18.49 0.12
CA SER A 442 16.37 -19.41 -0.99
C SER A 442 15.21 -20.36 -0.69
N VAL A 443 14.41 -20.66 -1.72
CA VAL A 443 13.37 -21.68 -1.67
C VAL A 443 13.67 -22.70 -2.76
N GLN A 444 13.86 -23.97 -2.37
CA GLN A 444 14.21 -25.06 -3.30
C GLN A 444 15.47 -24.77 -4.15
N GLY A 445 16.48 -24.15 -3.55
CA GLY A 445 17.73 -23.80 -4.23
C GLY A 445 17.64 -22.61 -5.19
N VAL A 446 16.52 -21.88 -5.21
CA VAL A 446 16.35 -20.64 -5.96
C VAL A 446 16.25 -19.46 -5.00
N VAL A 447 17.15 -18.49 -5.16
CA VAL A 447 17.20 -17.27 -4.36
C VAL A 447 15.97 -16.41 -4.65
N ARG A 448 15.36 -15.89 -3.58
CA ARG A 448 14.15 -15.05 -3.61
C ARG A 448 14.40 -13.63 -3.11
N VAL A 449 15.27 -13.50 -2.10
CA VAL A 449 15.56 -12.23 -1.46
C VAL A 449 17.07 -12.11 -1.28
N ALA A 450 17.59 -10.91 -1.52
CA ALA A 450 18.95 -10.52 -1.18
C ALA A 450 18.90 -9.36 -0.20
N THR A 451 19.45 -9.56 1.00
CA THR A 451 19.56 -8.54 2.03
C THR A 451 21.03 -8.15 2.19
N ALA A 452 21.32 -6.86 2.04
CA ALA A 452 22.66 -6.32 2.29
C ALA A 452 22.62 -5.21 3.33
N HIS A 453 23.60 -5.22 4.22
CA HIS A 453 23.91 -4.11 5.11
C HIS A 453 25.29 -3.57 4.74
N ILE A 454 25.43 -2.26 4.59
CA ILE A 454 26.65 -1.63 4.08
C ILE A 454 27.01 -0.44 4.96
N VAL A 455 28.21 -0.46 5.53
CA VAL A 455 28.77 0.67 6.29
C VAL A 455 29.97 1.19 5.53
N GLU A 456 29.90 2.42 5.03
CA GLU A 456 31.06 3.11 4.45
C GLU A 456 32.02 3.59 5.54
N LYS A 457 33.33 3.68 5.22
CA LYS A 457 34.35 4.17 6.13
C LYS A 457 34.00 5.57 6.65
N GLY A 458 33.95 5.72 7.98
CA GLY A 458 33.59 6.97 8.65
C GLY A 458 32.09 7.16 8.87
N ARG A 459 31.22 6.27 8.35
CA ARG A 459 29.82 6.22 8.75
C ARG A 459 29.63 5.29 9.94
N THR A 460 28.77 5.69 10.86
CA THR A 460 28.41 4.92 12.07
C THR A 460 27.17 4.05 11.88
N HIS A 461 26.45 4.23 10.79
CA HIS A 461 25.17 3.57 10.52
C HIS A 461 25.24 2.86 9.18
N ASP A 462 24.65 1.68 9.11
CA ASP A 462 24.57 0.91 7.90
C ASP A 462 23.40 1.35 7.02
N VAL A 463 23.58 1.18 5.71
CA VAL A 463 22.49 1.22 4.73
C VAL A 463 22.00 -0.20 4.56
N ARG A 464 20.78 -0.47 5.01
CA ARG A 464 20.09 -1.75 4.78
C ARG A 464 19.33 -1.71 3.47
N LEU A 465 19.52 -2.75 2.66
CA LEU A 465 18.87 -2.95 1.37
C LEU A 465 18.26 -4.35 1.35
N ILE A 466 16.99 -4.46 0.98
CA ILE A 466 16.29 -5.74 0.78
C ILE A 466 15.72 -5.71 -0.64
N LEU A 467 16.30 -6.51 -1.54
CA LEU A 467 15.85 -6.62 -2.93
C LEU A 467 15.34 -8.03 -3.24
N ARG A 468 14.36 -8.11 -4.12
CA ARG A 468 13.66 -9.34 -4.53
C ARG A 468 13.03 -9.14 -5.90
N ASN A 469 12.54 -10.23 -6.49
CA ASN A 469 11.75 -10.14 -7.73
C ASN A 469 10.31 -9.71 -7.41
N LYS A 470 10.10 -8.41 -7.19
CA LYS A 470 8.83 -7.84 -6.74
C LYS A 470 7.73 -7.95 -7.79
N GLY A 471 8.08 -7.78 -9.07
CA GLY A 471 7.17 -8.03 -10.19
C GLY A 471 6.61 -9.44 -10.17
N LEU A 472 7.45 -10.49 -9.98
CA LEU A 472 7.00 -11.88 -9.85
C LEU A 472 5.99 -12.09 -8.72
N GLU A 473 6.33 -11.64 -7.49
CA GLU A 473 5.49 -11.85 -6.31
C GLU A 473 4.11 -11.21 -6.49
N SER A 474 4.10 -9.96 -6.96
CA SER A 474 2.87 -9.19 -7.14
C SER A 474 2.04 -9.74 -8.31
N ALA A 475 2.69 -10.23 -9.36
CA ALA A 475 2.02 -10.92 -10.46
C ALA A 475 1.31 -12.19 -10.01
N GLN A 476 1.95 -12.98 -9.14
CA GLN A 476 1.36 -14.20 -8.59
C GLN A 476 0.14 -13.90 -7.72
N GLU A 477 0.23 -12.87 -6.85
CA GLU A 477 -0.92 -12.46 -6.03
C GLU A 477 -2.07 -11.89 -6.89
N ALA A 478 -1.76 -11.04 -7.87
CA ALA A 478 -2.74 -10.49 -8.79
C ALA A 478 -3.40 -11.57 -9.65
N ALA A 479 -2.63 -12.53 -10.16
CA ALA A 479 -3.13 -13.65 -10.94
C ALA A 479 -4.02 -14.57 -10.10
N HIS A 480 -3.66 -14.80 -8.83
CA HIS A 480 -4.52 -15.51 -7.88
C HIS A 480 -5.85 -14.77 -7.67
N ALA A 481 -5.82 -13.46 -7.45
CA ALA A 481 -7.02 -12.65 -7.29
C ALA A 481 -7.94 -12.71 -8.53
N LEU A 482 -7.37 -12.60 -9.74
CA LEU A 482 -8.09 -12.66 -11.02
C LEU A 482 -8.47 -14.08 -11.47
N ARG A 483 -7.94 -15.11 -10.79
CA ARG A 483 -8.07 -16.54 -11.13
C ARG A 483 -7.52 -16.85 -12.51
N CYS A 484 -6.33 -16.32 -12.81
CA CYS A 484 -5.66 -16.51 -14.09
C CYS A 484 -4.18 -16.90 -13.90
N LYS A 485 -3.44 -16.97 -15.01
CA LYS A 485 -1.98 -17.15 -14.99
C LYS A 485 -1.28 -15.78 -14.91
N SER A 486 -0.04 -15.80 -14.45
CA SER A 486 0.90 -14.70 -14.66
C SER A 486 1.98 -15.13 -15.65
N LEU A 487 2.55 -14.15 -16.35
CA LEU A 487 3.61 -14.31 -17.33
C LEU A 487 4.67 -13.23 -17.09
N LEU A 488 5.91 -13.66 -17.08
CA LEU A 488 7.10 -12.82 -17.04
C LEU A 488 7.84 -12.94 -18.37
N PRO A 489 8.45 -11.85 -18.86
CA PRO A 489 9.30 -11.91 -20.03
C PRO A 489 10.53 -12.79 -19.75
N SER A 490 10.90 -13.58 -20.76
CA SER A 490 12.13 -14.35 -20.82
C SER A 490 12.93 -13.87 -22.03
N PHE A 491 14.25 -13.78 -21.88
CA PHE A 491 15.12 -13.18 -22.89
C PHE A 491 16.19 -14.18 -23.33
N ASP A 492 16.53 -14.16 -24.62
CA ASP A 492 17.65 -14.90 -25.18
C ASP A 492 18.99 -14.29 -24.73
N SER A 493 19.01 -12.97 -24.53
CA SER A 493 20.16 -12.23 -24.00
C SER A 493 19.75 -11.32 -22.85
N VAL A 494 20.52 -11.39 -21.76
CA VAL A 494 20.35 -10.52 -20.58
C VAL A 494 21.25 -9.29 -20.62
N ALA A 495 21.92 -9.03 -21.75
CA ALA A 495 22.74 -7.83 -21.93
C ALA A 495 21.87 -6.57 -21.80
N GLY A 496 22.33 -5.58 -21.04
CA GLY A 496 21.54 -4.38 -20.73
C GLY A 496 20.53 -4.55 -19.59
N SER A 497 20.48 -5.73 -18.94
CA SER A 497 19.58 -6.04 -17.82
C SER A 497 18.08 -5.84 -18.13
N PRO A 498 17.54 -6.44 -19.20
CA PRO A 498 16.16 -6.23 -19.63
C PRO A 498 15.17 -6.88 -18.65
N THR A 499 14.12 -6.15 -18.27
CA THR A 499 13.20 -6.58 -17.22
C THR A 499 11.77 -6.74 -17.68
N ASP A 500 11.32 -5.96 -18.67
CA ASP A 500 9.90 -5.86 -18.99
C ASP A 500 9.56 -6.35 -20.42
N PHE A 501 8.27 -6.50 -20.74
CA PHE A 501 7.83 -6.90 -22.08
C PHE A 501 8.15 -5.84 -23.16
N ASN A 502 8.37 -4.58 -22.77
CA ASN A 502 8.81 -3.55 -23.69
C ASN A 502 10.29 -3.73 -24.05
N ASP A 503 11.14 -4.12 -23.11
CA ASP A 503 12.52 -4.50 -23.38
C ASP A 503 12.56 -5.73 -24.31
N LEU A 504 11.66 -6.70 -24.08
CA LEU A 504 11.54 -7.89 -24.94
C LEU A 504 11.12 -7.51 -26.37
N ALA A 505 10.12 -6.64 -26.50
CA ALA A 505 9.69 -6.13 -27.81
C ALA A 505 10.82 -5.38 -28.54
N ASN A 506 11.64 -4.63 -27.81
CA ASN A 506 12.74 -3.86 -28.36
C ASN A 506 13.96 -4.70 -28.72
N ALA A 507 14.22 -5.79 -27.98
CA ALA A 507 15.37 -6.67 -28.19
C ALA A 507 15.08 -7.80 -29.19
N GLU A 508 13.91 -8.43 -29.10
CA GLU A 508 13.55 -9.66 -29.83
C GLU A 508 12.30 -9.49 -30.73
N GLY A 509 11.70 -8.29 -30.75
CA GLY A 509 10.56 -7.97 -31.61
C GLY A 509 9.19 -8.23 -30.98
N ARG A 510 8.17 -7.58 -31.53
CA ARG A 510 6.77 -7.71 -31.07
C ARG A 510 6.19 -9.10 -31.33
N GLU A 511 6.64 -9.78 -32.38
CA GLU A 511 6.24 -11.16 -32.69
C GLU A 511 6.63 -12.13 -31.57
N ARG A 512 7.81 -11.92 -30.96
CA ARG A 512 8.27 -12.70 -29.80
C ARG A 512 7.35 -12.52 -28.60
N VAL A 513 6.95 -11.28 -28.33
CA VAL A 513 5.96 -10.95 -27.29
C VAL A 513 4.63 -11.63 -27.59
N ALA A 514 4.12 -11.50 -28.81
CA ALA A 514 2.86 -12.12 -29.24
C ALA A 514 2.88 -13.64 -29.07
N ALA A 515 3.97 -14.31 -29.48
CA ALA A 515 4.13 -15.75 -29.33
C ALA A 515 4.13 -16.19 -27.85
N LEU A 516 4.78 -15.42 -26.98
CA LEU A 516 4.80 -15.70 -25.54
C LEU A 516 3.39 -15.58 -24.94
N ILE A 517 2.62 -14.55 -25.30
CA ILE A 517 1.23 -14.37 -24.87
C ILE A 517 0.31 -15.45 -25.47
N GLN A 518 0.47 -15.78 -26.75
CA GLN A 518 -0.28 -16.83 -27.45
C GLN A 518 -0.16 -18.18 -26.73
N SER A 519 1.03 -18.51 -26.23
CA SER A 519 1.30 -19.79 -25.56
C SER A 519 0.43 -20.07 -24.32
N VAL A 520 -0.20 -19.04 -23.76
CA VAL A 520 -1.06 -19.14 -22.57
C VAL A 520 -2.53 -18.83 -22.83
N LEU A 521 -2.87 -18.26 -23.99
CA LEU A 521 -4.25 -17.97 -24.36
C LEU A 521 -4.96 -19.22 -24.89
N PRO A 522 -6.28 -19.34 -24.68
CA PRO A 522 -7.06 -20.48 -25.15
C PRO A 522 -7.56 -20.32 -26.61
N PHE A 523 -7.08 -19.31 -27.33
CA PHE A 523 -7.47 -18.98 -28.70
C PHE A 523 -6.29 -18.34 -29.44
N ASP A 524 -6.33 -18.36 -30.77
CA ASP A 524 -5.32 -17.70 -31.61
C ASP A 524 -5.50 -16.18 -31.64
N LEU A 525 -4.40 -15.47 -31.41
CA LEU A 525 -4.33 -14.03 -31.52
C LEU A 525 -4.65 -13.61 -32.96
N PRO A 526 -5.34 -12.47 -33.13
CA PRO A 526 -5.55 -11.92 -34.46
C PRO A 526 -4.19 -11.65 -35.12
N VAL A 527 -4.09 -11.93 -36.42
CA VAL A 527 -2.90 -11.58 -37.21
C VAL A 527 -2.74 -10.05 -37.11
N PRO A 528 -1.57 -9.53 -36.71
CA PRO A 528 -1.37 -8.09 -36.63
C PRO A 528 -1.71 -7.44 -37.98
N ASN A 529 -2.59 -6.43 -38.00
CA ASN A 529 -2.82 -5.65 -39.20
C ASN A 529 -1.52 -4.91 -39.54
N VAL A 530 -0.75 -5.45 -40.49
CA VAL A 530 0.40 -4.78 -41.09
C VAL A 530 -0.13 -3.76 -42.11
N GLN A 531 -0.69 -2.63 -41.65
CA GLN A 531 -1.12 -1.43 -42.42
C GLN A 531 -1.77 -0.43 -41.42
N GLN A 532 -1.42 0.85 -41.27
CA GLN A 532 -0.54 1.83 -41.94
C GLN A 532 -0.04 2.82 -40.88
#